data_AF-A0AAP2E1H4-F1
#
_entry.id   AF-A0AAP2E1H4-F1
#
_cell.length_a   1.000
_cell.length_b   1.000
_cell.length_c   1.000
_cell.angle_alpha   90.00
_cell.angle_beta   90.00
_cell.angle_gamma   90.00
#
_symmetry.space_group_name_H-M   'P 1'
#
loop_
_entity.id
_entity.type
_entity.pdbx_description
1 polymer ?
#
loop_
_entity_poly.entity_id
_entity_poly.type
_entity_poly.pdbx_seq_one_letter_code
_entity_poly.pdbx_strand_id
1 'polypeptide(L)'
;MYAILLYTTLVWGPIGNALYAPDSVLPLTPAACQAIRHTLRAKDRPYVVLDAQDRVDRAAINRHTSKSPNFQALKTLINDTLVVEVTIGNDYLYRDTHDSIRHGSLVAVYTNELTDATQYMLQYTVAQLKNMGFRDEIRASGPSGITLLPGGEQDVEGDGKGSVNGHIVVVLSSDLTERDAARKLAHEAYGHALFFMLRKDPNHAEDKARGGNQALEDQIQRSIEETERNYDDATPSCPKKIKRGH
;
A
#
# COMPACT_ATOMS: atom_id res chain seq x y z
N MET A 1 -62.71 21.17 -19.86
CA MET A 1 -61.29 21.20 -20.24
C MET A 1 -60.45 21.04 -18.99
N TYR A 2 -59.94 19.84 -18.73
CA TYR A 2 -58.89 19.59 -17.74
C TYR A 2 -57.86 18.70 -18.42
N ALA A 3 -56.64 19.22 -18.58
CA ALA A 3 -55.52 18.50 -19.15
C ALA A 3 -54.89 17.63 -18.05
N ILE A 4 -54.88 16.31 -18.25
CA ILE A 4 -54.13 15.37 -17.43
C ILE A 4 -52.73 15.28 -18.04
N LEU A 5 -51.74 15.83 -17.34
CA LEU A 5 -50.32 15.66 -17.68
C LEU A 5 -49.86 14.29 -17.16
N LEU A 6 -49.70 13.33 -18.07
CA LEU A 6 -49.05 12.05 -17.78
C LEU A 6 -47.53 12.26 -17.76
N TYR A 7 -46.93 12.25 -16.58
CA TYR A 7 -45.49 12.10 -16.44
C TYR A 7 -45.13 10.61 -16.61
N THR A 8 -44.67 10.24 -17.79
CA THR A 8 -43.94 8.98 -17.99
C THR A 8 -42.53 9.15 -17.42
N THR A 9 -42.27 8.58 -16.24
CA THR A 9 -40.90 8.39 -15.75
C THR A 9 -40.27 7.23 -16.53
N LEU A 10 -39.40 7.56 -17.49
CA LEU A 10 -38.52 6.59 -18.12
C LEU A 10 -37.52 6.10 -17.08
N VAL A 11 -37.68 4.87 -16.60
CA VAL A 11 -36.66 4.18 -15.82
C VAL A 11 -35.55 3.77 -16.79
N TRP A 12 -34.49 4.58 -16.85
CA TRP A 12 -33.22 4.15 -17.41
C TRP A 12 -32.57 3.20 -16.40
N GLY A 13 -32.72 1.89 -16.61
CA GLY A 13 -31.81 0.92 -16.03
C GLY A 13 -30.40 1.15 -16.59
N PRO A 14 -29.33 0.99 -15.79
CA PRO A 14 -27.99 1.17 -16.31
C PRO A 14 -27.70 0.08 -17.35
N ILE A 15 -27.53 0.55 -18.59
CA ILE A 15 -27.10 -0.20 -19.75
C ILE A 15 -25.66 -0.65 -19.51
N GLY A 16 -25.43 -1.97 -19.58
CA GLY A 16 -24.17 -2.61 -19.94
C GLY A 16 -22.90 -2.09 -19.25
N ASN A 17 -22.55 -2.70 -18.11
CA ASN A 17 -21.18 -2.68 -17.62
C ASN A 17 -20.28 -3.41 -18.64
N ALA A 18 -19.71 -2.67 -19.58
CA ALA A 18 -18.50 -3.10 -20.27
C ALA A 18 -17.42 -3.27 -19.19
N LEU A 19 -17.17 -4.53 -18.82
CA LEU A 19 -16.15 -5.00 -17.88
C LEU A 19 -14.75 -4.62 -18.36
N TYR A 20 -14.33 -3.40 -18.08
CA TYR A 20 -12.94 -3.05 -17.86
C TYR A 20 -12.84 -2.50 -16.44
N ALA A 21 -12.65 -3.38 -15.45
CA ALA A 21 -12.13 -2.93 -14.16
C ALA A 21 -10.75 -2.27 -14.44
N PRO A 22 -10.48 -1.04 -13.99
CA PRO A 22 -9.32 -0.27 -14.43
C PRO A 22 -8.01 -0.68 -13.76
N ASP A 23 -6.87 -0.40 -14.39
CA ASP A 23 -5.52 -0.42 -13.83
C ASP A 23 -5.51 0.22 -12.42
N SER A 24 -5.41 -0.61 -11.38
CA SER A 24 -5.83 -0.20 -10.04
C SER A 24 -4.70 0.31 -9.16
N VAL A 25 -3.44 0.29 -9.58
CA VAL A 25 -2.34 0.88 -8.81
C VAL A 25 -1.91 2.19 -9.46
N LEU A 26 -2.06 3.29 -8.72
CA LEU A 26 -1.78 4.65 -9.15
C LEU A 26 -0.64 5.26 -8.31
N PRO A 27 0.63 5.22 -8.78
CA PRO A 27 1.70 5.98 -8.17
C PRO A 27 1.53 7.47 -8.49
N LEU A 28 1.15 8.26 -7.49
CA LEU A 28 0.89 9.70 -7.61
C LEU A 28 2.16 10.55 -7.72
N THR A 29 3.32 9.98 -7.38
CA THR A 29 4.62 10.66 -7.51
C THR A 29 5.65 9.77 -8.22
N PRO A 30 6.66 10.36 -8.89
CA PRO A 30 7.77 9.58 -9.45
C PRO A 30 8.50 8.75 -8.40
N ALA A 31 8.62 9.27 -7.18
CA ALA A 31 9.24 8.56 -6.05
C ALA A 31 8.40 7.36 -5.60
N ALA A 32 7.06 7.45 -5.63
CA ALA A 32 6.17 6.31 -5.40
C ALA A 32 6.32 5.22 -6.48
N CYS A 33 6.39 5.61 -7.77
CA CYS A 33 6.69 4.67 -8.86
C CYS A 33 8.02 3.93 -8.61
N GLN A 34 9.05 4.66 -8.17
CA GLN A 34 10.35 4.07 -7.87
C GLN A 34 10.29 3.13 -6.68
N ALA A 35 9.63 3.51 -5.59
CA ALA A 35 9.43 2.65 -4.43
C ALA A 35 8.78 1.31 -4.84
N ILE A 36 7.73 1.33 -5.67
CA ILE A 36 7.12 0.11 -6.24
C ILE A 36 8.17 -0.73 -6.96
N ARG A 37 8.96 -0.13 -7.86
CA ARG A 37 9.97 -0.86 -8.63
C ARG A 37 11.10 -1.44 -7.77
N HIS A 38 11.49 -0.75 -6.72
CA HIS A 38 12.52 -1.21 -5.79
C HIS A 38 12.09 -2.46 -5.00
N THR A 39 10.78 -2.66 -4.80
CA THR A 39 10.27 -3.91 -4.20
C THR A 39 10.41 -5.14 -5.09
N LEU A 40 10.71 -4.97 -6.38
CA LEU A 40 10.71 -6.04 -7.39
C LEU A 40 12.12 -6.41 -7.85
N ARG A 41 12.29 -7.67 -8.25
CA ARG A 41 13.54 -8.15 -8.86
C ARG A 41 13.84 -7.40 -10.16
N ALA A 42 15.13 -7.26 -10.49
CA ALA A 42 15.59 -6.57 -11.69
C ALA A 42 14.85 -7.00 -12.97
N LYS A 43 14.59 -8.30 -13.15
CA LYS A 43 13.87 -8.85 -14.32
C LYS A 43 12.36 -8.59 -14.35
N ASP A 44 11.76 -8.25 -13.21
CA ASP A 44 10.33 -8.01 -13.06
C ASP A 44 9.99 -6.51 -13.24
N ARG A 45 10.93 -5.62 -12.90
CA ARG A 45 10.80 -4.14 -13.00
C ARG A 45 10.39 -3.60 -14.36
N PRO A 46 10.87 -4.13 -15.51
CA PRO A 46 10.51 -3.61 -16.83
C PRO A 46 9.02 -3.72 -17.16
N TYR A 47 8.25 -4.49 -16.38
CA TYR A 47 6.81 -4.64 -16.54
C TYR A 47 6.01 -3.61 -15.74
N VAL A 48 6.64 -2.86 -14.84
CA VAL A 48 6.05 -1.69 -14.18
C VAL A 48 6.21 -0.49 -15.12
N VAL A 49 5.29 -0.39 -16.07
CA VAL A 49 5.15 0.75 -16.98
C VAL A 49 3.83 1.44 -16.70
N LEU A 50 3.79 2.76 -16.90
CA LEU A 50 2.59 3.54 -16.69
C LEU A 50 1.78 3.64 -17.99
N ASP A 51 0.47 3.55 -17.86
CA ASP A 51 -0.49 3.77 -18.94
C ASP A 51 -0.71 5.28 -19.22
N ALA A 52 -1.71 5.61 -20.05
CA ALA A 52 -2.01 7.00 -20.38
C ALA A 52 -2.63 7.80 -19.21
N GLN A 53 -3.10 7.11 -18.17
CA GLN A 53 -3.71 7.63 -16.95
C GLN A 53 -2.74 7.58 -15.76
N ASP A 54 -1.44 7.35 -16.01
CA ASP A 54 -0.39 7.26 -15.00
C ASP A 54 -0.57 6.10 -13.99
N ARG A 55 -1.40 5.10 -14.33
CA ARG A 55 -1.58 3.87 -13.55
C ARG A 55 -0.61 2.80 -14.04
N VAL A 56 -0.27 1.84 -13.19
CA VAL A 56 0.55 0.69 -13.62
C VAL A 56 -0.24 -0.15 -14.62
N ASP A 57 0.28 -0.29 -15.85
CA ASP A 57 -0.36 -1.00 -16.96
C ASP A 57 -0.57 -2.48 -16.61
N ARG A 58 -1.84 -2.86 -16.43
CA ARG A 58 -2.27 -4.22 -16.09
C ARG A 58 -1.86 -5.23 -17.15
N ALA A 59 -1.97 -4.89 -18.42
CA ALA A 59 -1.61 -5.81 -19.50
C ALA A 59 -0.10 -6.11 -19.48
N ALA A 60 0.73 -5.11 -19.18
CA ALA A 60 2.16 -5.28 -19.01
C ALA A 60 2.52 -6.16 -17.81
N ILE A 61 1.81 -6.03 -16.69
CA ILE A 61 2.01 -6.91 -15.52
C ILE A 61 1.50 -8.33 -15.78
N ASN A 62 0.34 -8.47 -16.42
CA ASN A 62 -0.30 -9.77 -16.63
C ASN A 62 0.41 -10.65 -17.67
N ARG A 63 1.08 -10.07 -18.67
CA ARG A 63 1.89 -10.82 -19.64
C ARG A 63 3.17 -11.41 -19.05
N HIS A 64 3.60 -10.96 -17.88
CA HIS A 64 4.80 -11.47 -17.21
C HIS A 64 4.46 -12.53 -16.18
N THR A 65 5.31 -13.56 -16.11
CA THR A 65 5.23 -14.61 -15.10
C THR A 65 6.45 -14.52 -14.20
N SER A 66 6.19 -14.40 -12.90
CA SER A 66 7.22 -14.22 -11.90
C SER A 66 6.92 -15.08 -10.67
N LYS A 67 7.95 -15.71 -10.09
CA LYS A 67 7.83 -16.36 -8.77
C LYS A 67 8.09 -15.42 -7.58
N SER A 68 8.27 -14.11 -7.82
CA SER A 68 8.50 -13.13 -6.75
C SER A 68 7.21 -12.92 -5.95
N PRO A 69 7.20 -13.15 -4.63
CA PRO A 69 6.06 -12.79 -3.79
C PRO A 69 5.62 -11.34 -3.96
N ASN A 70 6.54 -10.38 -3.97
CA ASN A 70 6.21 -8.95 -4.18
C ASN A 70 5.60 -8.68 -5.55
N PHE A 71 6.08 -9.33 -6.61
CA PHE A 71 5.45 -9.21 -7.92
C PHE A 71 4.03 -9.78 -7.94
N GLN A 72 3.79 -10.91 -7.25
CA GLN A 72 2.46 -11.50 -7.15
C GLN A 72 1.51 -10.64 -6.30
N ALA A 73 2.01 -10.01 -5.24
CA ALA A 73 1.27 -9.03 -4.47
C ALA A 73 0.85 -7.84 -5.35
N LEU A 74 1.80 -7.21 -6.06
CA LEU A 74 1.52 -6.13 -7.01
C LEU A 74 0.50 -6.56 -8.07
N LYS A 75 0.67 -7.75 -8.66
CA LYS A 75 -0.25 -8.32 -9.65
C LYS A 75 -1.65 -8.52 -9.07
N THR A 76 -1.76 -8.89 -7.79
CA THR A 76 -3.06 -9.00 -7.10
C THR A 76 -3.70 -7.63 -6.98
N LEU A 77 -2.97 -6.63 -6.46
CA LEU A 77 -3.48 -5.25 -6.33
C LEU A 77 -3.99 -4.72 -7.67
N ILE A 78 -3.21 -4.87 -8.74
CA ILE A 78 -3.48 -4.37 -10.10
C ILE A 78 -4.70 -5.03 -10.77
N ASN A 79 -5.03 -6.25 -10.38
CA ASN A 79 -6.18 -6.99 -10.93
C ASN A 79 -7.45 -6.83 -10.09
N ASP A 80 -7.39 -6.13 -8.96
CA ASP A 80 -8.56 -5.80 -8.16
C ASP A 80 -9.40 -4.68 -8.80
N THR A 81 -10.63 -4.55 -8.33
CA THR A 81 -11.55 -3.46 -8.66
C THR A 81 -11.32 -2.20 -7.83
N LEU A 82 -10.73 -2.34 -6.64
CA LEU A 82 -10.36 -1.24 -5.76
C LEU A 82 -9.06 -0.60 -6.23
N VAL A 83 -9.05 0.73 -6.31
CA VAL A 83 -7.85 1.50 -6.63
C VAL A 83 -6.98 1.65 -5.39
N VAL A 84 -5.66 1.46 -5.56
CA VAL A 84 -4.59 1.76 -4.61
C VAL A 84 -3.82 2.97 -5.11
N GLU A 85 -3.95 4.08 -4.41
CA GLU A 85 -3.13 5.26 -4.61
C GLU A 85 -1.87 5.15 -3.77
N VAL A 86 -0.71 5.41 -4.37
CA VAL A 86 0.57 5.42 -3.64
C VAL A 86 1.20 6.80 -3.81
N THR A 87 1.49 7.47 -2.71
CA THR A 87 2.14 8.78 -2.71
C THR A 87 3.28 8.84 -1.72
N ILE A 88 4.21 9.77 -1.97
CA ILE A 88 5.27 10.12 -1.03
C ILE A 88 5.08 11.58 -0.65
N GLY A 89 4.88 11.83 0.63
CA GLY A 89 4.60 13.12 1.23
C GLY A 89 4.34 12.96 2.73
N ASN A 90 4.54 14.03 3.49
CA ASN A 90 4.37 13.97 4.94
C ASN A 90 2.91 14.15 5.36
N ASP A 91 2.11 14.91 4.62
CA ASP A 91 0.75 15.24 5.02
C ASP A 91 -0.31 14.42 4.29
N TYR A 92 -1.39 14.06 5.01
CA TYR A 92 -2.50 13.32 4.45
C TYR A 92 -3.83 13.68 5.11
N LEU A 93 -4.92 13.45 4.39
CA LEU A 93 -6.27 13.55 4.92
C LEU A 93 -6.81 12.16 5.21
N TYR A 94 -7.51 12.02 6.33
CA TYR A 94 -8.22 10.80 6.68
C TYR A 94 -9.60 11.11 7.23
N ARG A 95 -10.49 10.12 7.16
CA ARG A 95 -11.80 10.13 7.78
C ARG A 95 -11.70 9.41 9.12
N ASP A 96 -12.05 10.09 10.21
CA ASP A 96 -12.07 9.46 11.54
C ASP A 96 -13.34 8.61 11.75
N THR A 97 -13.42 7.94 12.90
CA THR A 97 -14.57 7.10 13.29
C THR A 97 -15.90 7.86 13.44
N HIS A 98 -15.87 9.20 13.45
CA HIS A 98 -17.05 10.06 13.48
C HIS A 98 -17.35 10.68 12.11
N ASP A 99 -16.83 10.08 11.03
CA ASP A 99 -17.00 10.52 9.65
C ASP A 99 -16.41 11.91 9.35
N SER A 100 -15.59 12.45 10.26
CA SER A 100 -14.99 13.78 10.11
C SER A 100 -13.67 13.70 9.36
N ILE A 101 -13.44 14.64 8.43
CA ILE A 101 -12.16 14.75 7.73
C ILE A 101 -11.14 15.42 8.65
N ARG A 102 -10.01 14.74 8.86
CA ARG A 102 -8.90 15.15 9.70
C ARG A 102 -7.61 15.19 8.90
N HIS A 103 -6.64 15.91 9.45
CA HIS A 103 -5.29 16.00 8.91
C HIS A 103 -4.35 15.14 9.75
N GLY A 104 -3.57 14.29 9.08
CA GLY A 104 -2.47 13.53 9.67
C GLY A 104 -1.15 13.99 9.07
N SER A 105 -0.07 13.73 9.79
CA SER A 105 1.29 13.97 9.29
C SER A 105 2.18 12.78 9.64
N LEU A 106 3.07 12.44 8.72
CA LEU A 106 4.07 11.40 8.83
C LEU A 106 5.42 12.03 9.15
N VAL A 107 6.23 11.31 9.91
CA VAL A 107 7.62 11.69 10.18
C VAL A 107 8.46 10.42 10.18
N ALA A 108 9.62 10.48 9.53
CA ALA A 108 10.63 9.44 9.68
C ALA A 108 11.71 9.92 10.65
N VAL A 109 11.92 9.16 11.72
CA VAL A 109 13.05 9.36 12.63
C VAL A 109 14.00 8.20 12.43
N TYR A 110 15.30 8.46 12.28
CA TYR A 110 16.28 7.39 12.10
C TYR A 110 16.88 7.03 13.45
N THR A 111 16.53 5.85 13.92
CA THR A 111 16.99 5.29 15.19
C THR A 111 17.46 3.86 14.96
N ASN A 112 18.22 3.33 15.92
CA ASN A 112 18.59 1.92 15.89
C ASN A 112 17.38 1.09 16.34
N GLU A 113 16.88 0.21 15.46
CA GLU A 113 15.64 -0.56 15.67
C GLU A 113 15.69 -1.39 16.96
N LEU A 114 16.80 -2.08 17.22
CA LEU A 114 17.00 -2.83 18.44
C LEU A 114 17.07 -1.93 19.69
N THR A 115 17.73 -0.78 19.59
CA THR A 115 17.83 0.19 20.69
C THR A 115 16.45 0.75 21.06
N ASP A 116 15.65 1.15 20.06
CA ASP A 116 14.29 1.62 20.29
C ASP A 116 13.42 0.52 20.92
N ALA A 117 13.48 -0.70 20.37
CA ALA A 117 12.75 -1.82 20.94
C ALA A 117 13.15 -2.08 22.40
N THR A 118 14.44 -1.99 22.74
CA THR A 118 14.89 -2.14 24.14
C THR A 118 14.41 -1.02 25.06
N GLN A 119 14.19 0.18 24.54
CA GLN A 119 13.70 1.32 25.32
C GLN A 119 12.20 1.22 25.63
N TYR A 120 11.41 0.76 24.67
CA TYR A 120 9.94 0.71 24.80
C TYR A 120 9.41 -0.66 25.23
N MET A 121 10.15 -1.75 25.00
CA MET A 121 9.74 -3.12 25.29
C MET A 121 10.57 -3.72 26.43
N LEU A 122 10.58 -3.01 27.57
CA LEU A 122 11.39 -3.31 28.76
C LEU A 122 11.20 -4.72 29.33
N GLN A 123 10.11 -5.41 28.97
CA GLN A 123 9.80 -6.78 29.38
C GLN A 123 10.56 -7.86 28.61
N TYR A 124 11.25 -7.52 27.52
CA TYR A 124 12.01 -8.47 26.70
C TYR A 124 13.51 -8.22 26.77
N THR A 125 14.29 -9.31 26.80
CA THR A 125 15.75 -9.24 26.64
C THR A 125 16.13 -8.93 25.20
N VAL A 126 17.33 -8.39 25.00
CA VAL A 126 17.93 -8.17 23.65
C VAL A 126 17.87 -9.44 22.79
N ALA A 127 18.14 -10.61 23.37
CA ALA A 127 18.10 -11.88 22.65
C ALA A 127 16.67 -12.24 22.19
N GLN A 128 15.67 -12.00 23.03
CA GLN A 128 14.26 -12.20 22.66
C GLN A 128 13.84 -11.21 21.58
N LEU A 129 14.23 -9.93 21.68
CA LEU A 129 13.94 -8.94 20.65
C LEU A 129 14.56 -9.32 19.30
N LYS A 130 15.82 -9.79 19.29
CA LYS A 130 16.44 -10.33 18.06
C LYS A 130 15.68 -11.53 17.50
N ASN A 131 15.21 -12.44 18.36
CA ASN A 131 14.39 -13.57 17.94
C ASN A 131 13.00 -13.16 17.43
N MET A 132 12.49 -12.00 17.87
CA MET A 132 11.26 -11.38 17.36
C MET A 132 11.47 -10.61 16.05
N GLY A 133 12.70 -10.58 15.52
CA GLY A 133 13.03 -9.97 14.24
C GLY A 133 13.64 -8.57 14.31
N PHE A 134 13.75 -7.96 15.50
CA PHE A 134 14.38 -6.64 15.65
C PHE A 134 15.88 -6.71 15.33
N ARG A 135 16.36 -5.78 14.51
CA ARG A 135 17.75 -5.75 14.01
C ARG A 135 18.57 -4.65 14.67
N ASP A 136 19.86 -4.93 14.83
CA ASP A 136 20.83 -3.93 15.31
C ASP A 136 21.26 -3.03 14.14
N GLU A 137 20.32 -2.26 13.61
CA GLU A 137 20.47 -1.46 12.40
C GLU A 137 19.74 -0.12 12.55
N ILE A 138 20.32 0.95 12.00
CA ILE A 138 19.65 2.26 11.92
C ILE A 138 18.64 2.23 10.78
N ARG A 139 17.37 2.50 11.10
CA ARG A 139 16.25 2.47 10.15
C ARG A 139 15.25 3.58 10.47
N ALA A 140 14.44 3.96 9.50
CA ALA A 140 13.31 4.83 9.77
C ALA A 140 12.32 4.16 10.75
N SER A 141 12.12 4.79 11.90
CA SER A 141 11.12 4.51 12.93
C SER A 141 10.07 5.63 12.97
N GLY A 142 9.02 5.45 13.78
CA GLY A 142 7.88 6.36 13.86
C GLY A 142 6.83 6.12 12.76
N PRO A 143 5.78 6.97 12.69
CA PRO A 143 4.70 6.88 11.72
C PRO A 143 5.18 7.37 10.35
N SER A 144 6.07 6.61 9.72
CA SER A 144 6.73 6.96 8.46
C SER A 144 6.00 6.42 7.23
N GLY A 145 4.95 5.65 7.42
CA GLY A 145 4.01 5.23 6.39
C GLY A 145 2.64 4.91 7.00
N ILE A 146 1.62 4.94 6.17
CA ILE A 146 0.25 4.58 6.55
C ILE A 146 -0.52 4.06 5.34
N THR A 147 -1.45 3.14 5.60
CA THR A 147 -2.46 2.67 4.67
C THR A 147 -3.84 3.10 5.15
N LEU A 148 -4.57 3.88 4.35
CA LEU A 148 -5.94 4.29 4.63
C LEU A 148 -6.90 3.45 3.79
N LEU A 149 -7.81 2.73 4.45
CA LEU A 149 -8.73 1.82 3.78
C LEU A 149 -10.07 2.51 3.43
N PRO A 150 -10.74 2.09 2.34
CA PRO A 150 -12.09 2.56 2.02
C PRO A 150 -13.05 2.32 3.18
N GLY A 151 -13.73 3.37 3.65
CA GLY A 151 -14.70 3.26 4.74
C GLY A 151 -14.10 3.12 6.14
N GLY A 152 -12.76 3.17 6.26
CA GLY A 152 -12.02 3.04 7.50
C GLY A 152 -11.92 1.60 8.01
N GLU A 153 -11.02 1.40 8.97
CA GLU A 153 -11.01 0.20 9.79
C GLU A 153 -12.08 0.38 10.87
N GLN A 154 -13.28 -0.18 10.64
CA GLN A 154 -14.42 -0.02 11.55
C GLN A 154 -14.37 -0.96 12.77
N ASP A 155 -13.37 -1.83 12.84
CA ASP A 155 -13.20 -2.75 13.96
C ASP A 155 -12.47 -2.08 15.13
N VAL A 156 -12.76 -2.56 16.34
CA VAL A 156 -12.21 -2.11 17.62
C VAL A 156 -10.67 -2.13 17.70
N GLU A 157 -10.01 -2.84 16.79
CA GLU A 157 -8.55 -3.03 16.74
C GLU A 157 -7.87 -2.32 15.54
N GLY A 158 -8.63 -1.53 14.76
CA GLY A 158 -8.08 -0.72 13.67
C GLY A 158 -7.52 0.62 14.13
N ASP A 159 -6.75 1.29 13.27
CA ASP A 159 -6.19 2.62 13.59
C ASP A 159 -7.25 3.74 13.59
N GLY A 160 -8.48 3.39 13.18
CA GLY A 160 -9.65 4.26 13.16
C GLY A 160 -9.65 5.29 12.04
N LYS A 161 -8.82 5.11 11.00
CA LYS A 161 -8.65 6.05 9.89
C LYS A 161 -9.05 5.44 8.56
N GLY A 162 -9.96 6.11 7.88
CA GLY A 162 -10.39 5.76 6.53
C GLY A 162 -9.88 6.72 5.47
N SER A 163 -9.84 6.25 4.22
CA SER A 163 -9.61 7.13 3.08
C SER A 163 -10.80 8.06 2.85
N VAL A 164 -10.51 9.24 2.30
CA VAL A 164 -11.53 10.27 2.03
C VAL A 164 -12.21 10.11 0.67
N ASN A 165 -11.65 9.27 -0.22
CA ASN A 165 -12.05 9.13 -1.62
C ASN A 165 -12.56 7.72 -1.99
N GLY A 166 -12.65 6.79 -1.03
CA GLY A 166 -13.10 5.42 -1.27
C GLY A 166 -12.08 4.52 -1.98
N HIS A 167 -10.86 5.02 -2.22
CA HIS A 167 -9.71 4.21 -2.65
C HIS A 167 -8.94 3.68 -1.45
N ILE A 168 -8.06 2.72 -1.64
CA ILE A 168 -6.99 2.44 -0.69
C ILE A 168 -5.89 3.48 -0.93
N VAL A 169 -5.42 4.17 0.10
CA VAL A 169 -4.39 5.20 -0.03
C VAL A 169 -3.19 4.82 0.82
N VAL A 170 -2.04 4.63 0.16
CA VAL A 170 -0.75 4.41 0.80
C VAL A 170 0.04 5.71 0.75
N VAL A 171 0.39 6.24 1.93
CA VAL A 171 1.20 7.44 2.08
C VAL A 171 2.50 7.06 2.77
N LEU A 172 3.62 7.42 2.16
CA LEU A 172 4.96 7.23 2.72
C LEU A 172 5.58 8.59 3.00
N SER A 173 6.27 8.76 4.13
CA SER A 173 6.95 10.01 4.46
C SER A 173 8.00 10.37 3.40
N SER A 174 8.09 11.66 3.07
CA SER A 174 9.15 12.20 2.21
C SER A 174 10.52 12.26 2.89
N ASP A 175 10.59 11.98 4.19
CA ASP A 175 11.84 11.94 4.96
C ASP A 175 12.55 10.57 4.82
N LEU A 176 11.90 9.60 4.16
CA LEU A 176 12.44 8.28 3.90
C LEU A 176 13.52 8.30 2.82
N THR A 177 14.60 7.53 3.01
CA THR A 177 15.50 7.18 1.91
C THR A 177 14.76 6.37 0.85
N GLU A 178 15.29 6.27 -0.38
CA GLU A 178 14.69 5.42 -1.42
C GLU A 178 14.56 3.95 -0.99
N ARG A 179 15.55 3.43 -0.24
CA ARG A 179 15.51 2.07 0.31
C ARG A 179 14.42 1.93 1.38
N ASP A 180 14.33 2.87 2.31
CA ASP A 180 13.34 2.82 3.38
C ASP A 180 11.92 3.05 2.84
N ALA A 181 11.75 3.88 1.81
CA ALA A 181 10.50 4.07 1.10
C ALA A 181 10.06 2.76 0.40
N ALA A 182 10.99 2.01 -0.21
CA ALA A 182 10.68 0.71 -0.78
C ALA A 182 10.23 -0.30 0.30
N ARG A 183 10.95 -0.37 1.43
CA ARG A 183 10.55 -1.21 2.57
C ARG A 183 9.18 -0.83 3.12
N LYS A 184 8.95 0.46 3.33
CA LYS A 184 7.69 0.96 3.87
C LYS A 184 6.56 0.72 2.87
N LEU A 185 6.79 0.89 1.58
CA LEU A 185 5.81 0.50 0.55
C LEU A 185 5.47 -0.99 0.63
N ALA A 186 6.46 -1.87 0.80
CA ALA A 186 6.21 -3.30 0.95
C ALA A 186 5.35 -3.61 2.19
N HIS A 187 5.58 -2.91 3.30
CA HIS A 187 4.77 -2.98 4.52
C HIS A 187 3.32 -2.53 4.26
N GLU A 188 3.15 -1.31 3.75
CA GLU A 188 1.83 -0.69 3.57
C GLU A 188 1.01 -1.37 2.45
N ALA A 189 1.59 -1.48 1.25
CA ALA A 189 0.87 -1.95 0.08
C ALA A 189 0.74 -3.49 0.03
N TYR A 190 1.80 -4.22 0.39
CA TYR A 190 1.79 -5.69 0.29
C TYR A 190 1.51 -6.38 1.63
N GLY A 191 1.43 -5.63 2.72
CA GLY A 191 0.83 -6.02 3.99
C GLY A 191 -0.63 -5.58 4.04
N HIS A 192 -0.88 -4.37 4.54
CA HIS A 192 -2.21 -3.86 4.87
C HIS A 192 -3.18 -3.82 3.67
N ALA A 193 -2.79 -3.15 2.57
CA ALA A 193 -3.67 -3.02 1.40
C ALA A 193 -4.00 -4.37 0.77
N LEU A 194 -2.99 -5.23 0.61
CA LEU A 194 -3.17 -6.59 0.10
C LEU A 194 -4.09 -7.42 1.01
N PHE A 195 -3.89 -7.37 2.33
CA PHE A 195 -4.71 -8.12 3.28
C PHE A 195 -6.17 -7.70 3.23
N PHE A 196 -6.43 -6.39 3.19
CA PHE A 196 -7.77 -5.86 3.02
C PHE A 196 -8.44 -6.37 1.73
N MET A 197 -7.74 -6.29 0.59
CA MET A 197 -8.26 -6.81 -0.69
C MET A 197 -8.55 -8.32 -0.65
N LEU A 198 -7.71 -9.08 0.07
CA LEU A 198 -7.89 -10.51 0.27
C LEU A 198 -8.95 -10.85 1.34
N ARG A 199 -9.66 -9.87 1.88
CA ARG A 199 -10.66 -10.03 2.97
C ARG A 199 -10.07 -10.69 4.21
N LYS A 200 -8.80 -10.38 4.49
CA LYS A 200 -8.10 -10.73 5.72
C LYS A 200 -8.03 -9.51 6.63
N ASP A 201 -7.88 -9.75 7.93
CA ASP A 201 -7.66 -8.69 8.91
C ASP A 201 -6.36 -7.93 8.57
N PRO A 202 -6.43 -6.64 8.20
CA PRO A 202 -5.25 -5.86 7.84
C PRO A 202 -4.54 -5.29 9.07
N ASN A 203 -4.98 -5.54 10.30
CA ASN A 203 -4.45 -4.85 11.48
C ASN A 203 -3.33 -5.61 12.16
N HIS A 204 -2.36 -4.86 12.70
CA HIS A 204 -1.46 -5.40 13.72
C HIS A 204 -2.26 -5.66 14.99
N ALA A 205 -2.06 -6.81 15.62
CA ALA A 205 -2.71 -7.08 16.90
C ALA A 205 -2.11 -6.21 18.02
N GLU A 206 -2.96 -5.72 18.93
CA GLU A 206 -2.54 -4.93 20.09
C GLU A 206 -1.63 -5.71 21.06
N ASP A 207 -1.82 -7.04 21.14
CA ASP A 207 -1.06 -7.92 22.04
C ASP A 207 -0.30 -9.03 21.29
N LYS A 208 0.97 -8.74 20.95
CA LYS A 208 1.89 -9.72 20.34
C LYS A 208 2.14 -10.96 21.23
N ALA A 209 1.86 -10.90 22.55
CA ALA A 209 2.06 -12.04 23.46
C ALA A 209 0.95 -13.10 23.36
N ARG A 210 -0.19 -12.78 22.74
CA ARG A 210 -1.31 -13.72 22.52
C ARG A 210 -1.35 -14.37 21.13
N GLY A 211 -0.26 -14.27 20.38
CA GLY A 211 -0.12 -14.89 19.06
C GLY A 211 -0.37 -13.94 17.88
N GLY A 212 -0.88 -12.72 18.14
CA GLY A 212 -1.02 -11.63 17.17
C GLY A 212 -1.68 -11.95 15.82
N ASN A 213 -1.74 -10.98 14.92
CA ASN A 213 -2.06 -11.24 13.50
C ASN A 213 -0.81 -11.79 12.81
N GLN A 214 -0.40 -13.00 13.19
CA GLN A 214 0.85 -13.60 12.72
C GLN A 214 0.90 -13.74 11.21
N ALA A 215 -0.25 -13.97 10.56
CA ALA A 215 -0.33 -14.04 9.11
C ALA A 215 0.07 -12.72 8.43
N LEU A 216 -0.38 -11.58 8.97
CA LEU A 216 -0.02 -10.25 8.47
C LEU A 216 1.46 -9.96 8.73
N GLU A 217 1.92 -10.18 9.97
CA GLU A 217 3.33 -9.96 10.36
C GLU A 217 4.28 -10.76 9.47
N ASP A 218 3.98 -12.04 9.24
CA ASP A 218 4.72 -12.92 8.35
C ASP A 218 4.71 -12.43 6.90
N GLN A 219 3.58 -11.92 6.40
CA GLN A 219 3.48 -11.35 5.06
C GLN A 219 4.36 -10.11 4.93
N ILE A 220 4.22 -9.16 5.86
CA ILE A 220 4.96 -7.91 5.90
C ILE A 220 6.46 -8.21 5.94
N GLN A 221 6.89 -9.09 6.84
CA GLN A 221 8.29 -9.43 7.01
C GLN A 221 8.88 -10.06 5.73
N ARG A 222 8.20 -11.05 5.14
CA ARG A 222 8.66 -11.66 3.88
C ARG A 222 8.77 -10.64 2.75
N SER A 223 7.83 -9.70 2.68
CA SER A 223 7.77 -8.68 1.64
C SER A 223 8.89 -7.63 1.77
N ILE A 224 9.16 -7.19 3.00
CA ILE A 224 10.28 -6.30 3.33
C ILE A 224 11.62 -7.00 3.03
N GLU A 225 11.80 -8.26 3.44
CA GLU A 225 13.04 -9.00 3.19
C GLU A 225 13.29 -9.23 1.70
N GLU A 226 12.25 -9.51 0.92
CA GLU A 226 12.39 -9.61 -0.52
C GLU A 226 12.74 -8.25 -1.14
N THR A 227 12.16 -7.17 -0.63
CA THR A 227 12.48 -5.81 -1.07
C THR A 227 13.95 -5.47 -0.83
N GLU A 228 14.50 -5.78 0.34
CA GLU A 228 15.91 -5.55 0.63
C GLU A 228 16.82 -6.31 -0.35
N ARG A 229 16.56 -7.62 -0.55
CA ARG A 229 17.29 -8.43 -1.54
C ARG A 229 17.20 -7.83 -2.94
N ASN A 230 16.01 -7.38 -3.35
CA ASN A 230 15.79 -6.81 -4.66
C ASN A 230 16.50 -5.45 -4.81
N TYR A 231 16.54 -4.63 -3.77
CA TYR A 231 17.16 -3.32 -3.79
C TYR A 231 18.68 -3.42 -4.05
N ASP A 232 19.33 -4.38 -3.40
CA ASP A 232 20.77 -4.64 -3.55
C ASP A 232 21.16 -5.09 -4.98
N ASP A 233 20.22 -5.68 -5.72
CA ASP A 233 20.47 -6.28 -7.04
C ASP A 233 20.52 -5.29 -8.23
N ALA A 234 20.12 -4.00 -8.10
CA ALA A 234 20.35 -2.91 -9.08
C ALA A 234 19.64 -1.59 -8.73
N THR A 235 20.12 -0.45 -9.26
CA THR A 235 19.45 0.87 -9.27
C THR A 235 18.44 1.03 -10.43
N PRO A 236 17.12 1.19 -10.17
CA PRO A 236 16.10 1.40 -11.19
C PRO A 236 15.77 2.88 -11.48
N SER A 237 15.40 3.19 -12.73
CA SER A 237 14.85 4.49 -13.15
C SER A 237 13.41 4.36 -13.67
N CYS A 238 12.44 5.09 -13.10
CA CYS A 238 11.03 5.03 -13.52
C CYS A 238 10.91 5.43 -15.02
N PRO A 239 10.18 4.67 -15.86
CA PRO A 239 10.20 4.87 -17.31
C PRO A 239 9.29 6.04 -17.69
N LYS A 240 9.67 6.80 -18.72
CA LYS A 240 8.81 7.85 -19.29
C LYS A 240 7.67 7.21 -20.11
N LYS A 241 6.51 7.88 -20.14
CA LYS A 241 5.25 7.43 -20.77
C LYS A 241 5.46 6.75 -22.13
N ILE A 242 4.81 5.60 -22.35
CA ILE A 242 4.76 4.97 -23.67
C ILE A 242 3.69 5.71 -24.48
N LYS A 243 4.10 6.58 -25.41
CA LYS A 243 3.19 7.09 -26.44
C LYS A 243 2.81 5.92 -27.35
N ARG A 244 1.62 5.36 -27.17
CA ARG A 244 1.05 4.44 -28.17
C ARG A 244 0.67 5.30 -29.37
N GLY A 245 1.40 5.13 -30.48
CA GLY A 245 1.09 5.78 -31.74
C GLY A 245 -0.27 5.31 -32.25
N HIS A 246 -1.13 6.26 -32.60
CA HIS A 246 -2.27 6.02 -33.48
C HIS A 246 -1.80 6.17 -34.93
#